data_AF-A0A957F948-F1
#
_entry.id   AF-A0A957F948-F1
#
_cell.length_a   1.000
_cell.length_b   1.000
_cell.length_c   1.000
_cell.angle_alpha   90.00
_cell.angle_beta   90.00
_cell.angle_gamma   90.00
#
_symmetry.space_group_name_H-M   'P 1'
#
loop_
_entity.id
_entity.type
_entity.pdbx_description
1 polymer ?
#
loop_
_entity_poly.entity_id
_entity_poly.type
_entity_poly.pdbx_seq_one_letter_code
_entity_poly.pdbx_strand_id
1 'polypeptide(L)'
;MYHMVLLVADDVSACPSILDAWEEVGVSGVTILESTGLGRMRDYGIRDDLPLMPSLLNLIRTREEHHRTLFTVVDSEEKVDALVEATQKVIGTLEAPNKG
;
A
#
# COMPACT_ATOMS: atom_id res chain seq x y z
N MET A 1 2.68 0.24 -24.98
CA MET A 1 1.69 -0.73 -24.47
C MET A 1 1.30 -0.24 -23.10
N TYR A 2 0.03 -0.34 -22.69
CA TYR A 2 -0.35 0.13 -21.35
C TYR A 2 0.03 -0.91 -20.28
N HIS A 3 0.50 -0.44 -19.12
CA HIS A 3 0.93 -1.24 -17.97
C HIS A 3 0.14 -0.80 -16.74
N MET A 4 -0.32 -1.75 -15.94
CA MET A 4 -0.93 -1.48 -14.65
C MET A 4 0.14 -1.56 -13.57
N VAL A 5 0.32 -0.48 -12.81
CA VAL A 5 1.18 -0.46 -11.62
C VAL A 5 0.31 -0.60 -10.38
N LEU A 6 0.67 -1.55 -9.53
CA LEU A 6 0.04 -1.80 -8.25
C LEU A 6 1.10 -1.67 -7.16
N LEU A 7 0.92 -0.70 -6.27
CA LEU A 7 1.77 -0.50 -5.11
C LEU A 7 0.95 -0.76 -3.85
N VAL A 8 1.45 -1.62 -2.97
CA VAL A 8 0.94 -1.77 -1.61
C VAL A 8 1.85 -0.95 -0.70
N ALA A 9 1.35 0.18 -0.19
CA ALA A 9 2.09 1.01 0.75
C ALA A 9 1.72 0.63 2.18
N ASP A 10 2.72 0.20 2.95
CA ASP A 10 2.54 -0.15 4.36
C ASP A 10 2.39 1.08 5.25
N ASP A 11 3.21 2.10 5.00
CA ASP A 11 3.18 3.36 5.72
C ASP A 11 2.19 4.33 5.05
N VAL A 12 1.01 4.44 5.64
CA VAL A 12 -0.04 5.36 5.17
C VAL A 12 0.44 6.82 5.18
N SER A 13 1.35 7.19 6.09
CA SER A 13 1.86 8.55 6.19
C SER A 13 2.76 8.94 5.01
N ALA A 14 3.36 7.95 4.32
CA ALA A 14 4.17 8.17 3.14
C ALA A 14 3.34 8.36 1.85
N CYS A 15 2.05 8.03 1.86
CA CYS A 15 1.21 8.08 0.67
C CYS A 15 1.17 9.45 -0.03
N PRO A 16 1.04 10.59 0.67
CA PRO A 16 1.09 11.90 0.02
C PRO A 16 2.40 12.10 -0.76
N SER A 17 3.54 11.81 -0.13
CA SER A 17 4.86 11.94 -0.77
C SER A 17 5.04 11.00 -1.97
N ILE A 18 4.44 9.80 -1.93
CA ILE A 18 4.45 8.88 -3.08
C ILE A 18 3.63 9.46 -4.24
N LEU A 19 2.44 10.01 -3.95
CA LEU A 19 1.59 10.63 -4.97
C LEU A 19 2.27 11.84 -5.62
N ASP A 20 2.90 12.71 -4.82
CA ASP A 20 3.67 13.84 -5.33
C ASP A 20 4.79 13.37 -6.27
N ALA A 21 5.55 12.34 -5.86
CA ALA A 21 6.63 11.78 -6.67
C ALA A 21 6.11 11.13 -7.97
N TRP A 22 4.93 10.51 -7.94
CA TRP A 22 4.30 9.92 -9.13
C TRP A 22 3.76 11.00 -10.08
N GLU A 23 3.23 12.10 -9.55
CA GLU A 23 2.81 13.26 -10.33
C GLU A 23 4.00 13.89 -11.07
N GLU A 24 5.17 14.01 -10.40
CA GLU A 24 6.41 14.50 -11.02
C GLU A 24 6.90 13.60 -12.18
N VAL A 25 6.65 12.29 -12.12
CA VAL A 25 6.92 11.33 -13.21
C VAL A 25 5.91 11.45 -14.35
N GLY A 26 4.82 12.19 -14.17
CA GLY A 26 3.78 12.44 -15.17
C GLY A 26 2.61 11.47 -15.09
N VAL A 27 2.35 10.86 -13.93
CA VAL A 27 1.12 10.10 -13.69
C VAL A 27 -0.04 11.05 -13.51
N SER A 28 -1.07 10.92 -14.34
CA SER A 28 -2.26 11.79 -14.33
C SER A 28 -3.40 11.30 -13.43
N GLY A 29 -3.34 10.05 -12.96
CA GLY A 29 -4.41 9.48 -12.17
C GLY A 29 -3.97 8.27 -11.37
N VAL A 30 -4.39 8.24 -10.10
CA VAL A 30 -4.17 7.13 -9.17
C VAL A 30 -5.49 6.81 -8.48
N THR A 31 -5.86 5.54 -8.42
CA THR A 31 -6.96 5.04 -7.57
C THR A 31 -6.37 4.46 -6.30
N ILE A 32 -6.93 4.79 -5.14
CA ILE A 32 -6.42 4.37 -3.83
C ILE A 32 -7.48 3.55 -3.12
N LEU A 33 -7.12 2.35 -2.67
CA LEU A 33 -7.96 1.49 -1.84
C LEU A 33 -7.34 1.30 -0.46
N GLU A 34 -8.18 1.28 0.55
CA GLU A 34 -7.82 0.81 1.88
C GLU A 34 -7.81 -0.73 1.89
N SER A 35 -6.74 -1.35 2.38
CA SER A 35 -6.58 -2.80 2.35
C SER A 35 -5.82 -3.33 3.57
N THR A 36 -5.85 -4.65 3.78
CA THR A 36 -5.13 -5.35 4.85
C THR A 36 -4.49 -6.62 4.30
N GLY A 37 -3.21 -6.84 4.62
CA GLY A 37 -2.45 -8.01 4.18
C GLY A 37 -2.85 -9.31 4.90
N LEU A 38 -2.64 -10.44 4.22
CA LEU A 38 -2.98 -11.78 4.72
C LEU A 38 -2.27 -12.13 6.04
N GLY A 39 -1.02 -11.72 6.22
CA GLY A 39 -0.26 -11.97 7.45
C GLY A 39 -0.94 -11.35 8.66
N ARG A 40 -1.32 -10.08 8.56
CA ARG A 40 -2.06 -9.36 9.61
C ARG A 40 -3.43 -9.99 9.87
N MET A 41 -4.17 -10.32 8.81
CA MET A 41 -5.48 -11.01 8.95
C MET A 41 -5.38 -12.32 9.75
N ARG A 42 -4.26 -13.04 9.66
CA ARG A 42 -4.02 -14.26 10.47
C ARG A 42 -3.72 -13.94 11.92
N ASP A 43 -2.96 -12.87 12.20
CA ASP A 43 -2.65 -12.41 13.55
C ASP A 43 -3.90 -11.84 14.25
N TYR A 44 -4.83 -11.22 13.49
CA TYR A 44 -6.13 -10.76 13.98
C TYR A 44 -7.11 -11.88 14.31
N GLY A 45 -6.80 -13.13 13.95
CA GLY A 45 -7.58 -14.27 14.40
C GLY A 45 -8.92 -14.41 13.68
N ILE A 46 -8.95 -14.39 12.34
CA ILE A 46 -9.96 -15.19 11.61
C ILE A 46 -9.53 -16.66 11.69
N ARG A 47 -9.45 -17.17 12.92
CA ARG A 47 -9.58 -18.58 13.23
C ARG A 47 -11.01 -18.74 13.76
N ASP A 48 -11.61 -19.91 13.58
CA ASP A 48 -12.98 -20.23 14.04
C ASP A 48 -13.17 -20.17 15.59
N ASP A 49 -12.23 -19.57 16.32
CA ASP A 49 -12.13 -19.48 17.78
C ASP A 49 -12.19 -18.02 18.30
N LEU A 50 -12.67 -17.06 17.50
CA LEU A 50 -12.99 -15.70 17.97
C LEU A 50 -14.02 -15.76 19.12
N PRO A 51 -13.73 -15.20 20.31
CA PRO A 51 -14.77 -15.02 21.32
C PRO A 51 -15.86 -14.12 20.74
N LEU A 52 -17.12 -14.43 21.04
CA LEU A 52 -18.32 -13.71 20.56
C LEU A 52 -18.30 -12.19 20.84
N MET A 53 -17.35 -11.70 21.65
CA MET A 53 -17.08 -10.28 21.86
C MET A 53 -15.60 -9.96 21.59
N PRO A 54 -15.28 -9.17 20.55
CA PRO A 54 -13.93 -8.66 20.37
C PRO A 54 -13.54 -7.72 21.51
N SER A 55 -12.26 -7.73 21.89
CA SER A 55 -11.75 -6.78 22.88
C SER A 55 -11.78 -5.35 22.32
N LEU A 56 -12.03 -4.35 23.18
CA LEU A 56 -11.93 -2.93 22.82
C LEU A 56 -10.55 -2.57 22.22
N LEU A 57 -9.49 -3.26 22.68
CA LEU A 57 -8.14 -3.10 22.16
C LEU A 57 -8.01 -3.55 20.70
N ASN A 58 -8.66 -4.66 20.31
CA ASN A 58 -8.66 -5.13 18.92
C ASN A 58 -9.41 -4.15 18.01
N LEU A 59 -10.53 -3.60 18.48
CA LEU A 59 -11.31 -2.58 17.75
C LEU A 59 -10.52 -1.30 17.49
N ILE A 60 -9.69 -0.87 18.44
CA ILE A 60 -8.84 0.32 18.28
C ILE A 60 -7.67 0.04 17.31
N ARG A 61 -7.00 -1.12 17.42
CA ARG A 61 -5.90 -1.53 16.52
C ARG A 61 -6.33 -1.68 15.07
N THR A 62 -7.57 -2.10 14.85
CA THR A 62 -8.15 -2.26 13.51
C THR A 62 -7.98 -0.99 12.66
N ARG A 63 -8.01 0.20 13.27
CA ARG A 63 -7.94 1.49 12.58
C ARG A 63 -6.51 1.93 12.20
N GLU A 64 -5.47 1.36 12.81
CA GLU A 64 -4.08 1.80 12.62
C GLU A 64 -3.30 0.92 11.62
N GLU A 65 -3.78 -0.27 11.27
CA GLU A 65 -3.04 -1.26 10.47
C GLU A 65 -3.54 -1.43 9.03
N HIS A 66 -3.99 -0.33 8.42
CA HIS A 66 -4.42 -0.34 7.03
C HIS A 66 -3.25 -0.04 6.09
N HIS A 67 -3.09 -0.84 5.05
CA HIS A 67 -2.27 -0.44 3.91
C HIS A 67 -3.06 0.55 3.03
N ARG A 68 -2.35 1.17 2.11
CA ARG A 68 -2.95 1.83 0.95
C ARG A 68 -2.49 1.10 -0.30
N THR A 69 -3.44 0.58 -1.07
CA THR A 69 -3.14 0.00 -2.39
C THR A 69 -3.41 1.06 -3.45
N LEU A 70 -2.35 1.48 -4.14
CA LEU A 70 -2.38 2.47 -5.20
C LEU A 70 -2.38 1.76 -6.55
N PHE A 71 -3.28 2.17 -7.43
CA PHE A 71 -3.41 1.67 -8.79
C PHE A 71 -3.22 2.82 -9.78
N THR A 72 -2.38 2.61 -10.78
CA THR A 72 -2.29 3.52 -11.92
C THR A 72 -2.01 2.75 -13.21
N VAL A 73 -2.28 3.40 -14.34
CA VAL A 73 -2.00 2.86 -15.68
C VAL A 73 -1.04 3.81 -16.40
N VAL A 74 0.06 3.28 -16.89
CA VAL A 74 1.09 4.02 -17.64
C VAL A 74 1.24 3.45 -19.06
N ASP A 75 1.74 4.25 -20.00
CA ASP A 75 1.80 3.95 -21.44
C ASP A 75 3.12 3.32 -21.92
N SER A 76 4.12 3.21 -21.04
CA SER A 76 5.43 2.61 -21.31
C SER A 76 6.01 1.88 -20.09
N GLU A 77 6.90 0.94 -20.35
CA GLU A 77 7.69 0.23 -19.32
C GLU A 77 8.68 1.18 -18.64
N GLU A 78 9.24 2.14 -19.37
CA GLU A 78 10.12 3.19 -18.82
C GLU A 78 9.43 3.99 -17.70
N LYS A 79 8.12 4.25 -17.81
CA LYS A 79 7.35 4.88 -16.74
C LYS A 79 7.13 3.95 -15.55
N VAL A 80 7.02 2.63 -15.77
CA VAL A 80 6.95 1.67 -14.67
C VAL A 80 8.24 1.74 -13.85
N ASP A 81 9.40 1.70 -14.51
CA ASP A 81 10.70 1.80 -13.85
C ASP A 81 10.87 3.14 -13.11
N ALA A 82 10.46 4.24 -13.73
CA ALA A 82 10.49 5.56 -13.11
C ALA A 82 9.61 5.63 -11.85
N LEU A 83 8.43 4.98 -11.85
CA LEU A 83 7.56 4.91 -10.67
C LEU A 83 8.15 4.05 -9.56
N VAL A 84 8.81 2.95 -9.90
CA VAL A 84 9.53 2.12 -8.92
C VAL A 84 10.65 2.94 -8.28
N GLU A 85 11.47 3.64 -9.08
CA GLU A 85 12.55 4.48 -8.59
C GLU A 85 12.03 5.64 -7.70
N ALA A 86 10.99 6.33 -8.15
CA ALA A 86 10.34 7.41 -7.40
C ALA A 86 9.80 6.91 -6.05
N THR A 87 9.14 5.75 -6.05
CA THR A 87 8.64 5.13 -4.81
C THR A 87 9.79 4.82 -3.85
N GLN A 88 10.86 4.20 -4.35
CA GLN A 88 12.01 3.84 -3.51
C GLN A 88 12.76 5.04 -2.94
N LYS A 89 12.75 6.20 -3.62
CA LYS A 89 13.28 7.45 -3.06
C LYS A 89 12.48 7.93 -1.86
N VAL A 90 11.17 7.67 -1.83
CA VAL A 90 10.28 8.10 -0.74
C VAL A 90 10.35 7.15 0.45
N ILE A 91 10.21 5.83 0.22
CA ILE A 91 10.04 4.85 1.32
C ILE A 91 11.26 3.97 1.60
N GLY A 92 12.32 4.08 0.78
CA GLY A 92 13.47 3.19 0.78
C GLY A 92 13.29 2.00 -0.16
N THR A 93 14.21 1.03 -0.09
CA THR A 93 14.13 -0.18 -0.94
C THR A 93 12.82 -0.95 -0.70
N LEU A 94 12.16 -1.36 -1.79
CA LEU A 94 10.96 -2.21 -1.75
C LEU A 94 11.28 -3.65 -1.35
N GLU A 95 12.56 -4.05 -1.40
CA GLU A 95 13.00 -5.38 -0.97
C GLU A 95 13.11 -5.53 0.55
N ALA A 96 13.02 -4.41 1.29
CA ALA A 96 13.05 -4.45 2.75
C ALA A 96 11.69 -4.94 3.32
N PRO A 97 11.71 -5.65 4.47
CA PRO A 97 10.49 -6.04 5.15
C PRO A 97 9.56 -4.85 5.41
N ASN A 98 8.25 -5.03 5.16
CA ASN A 98 7.19 -4.04 5.40
C ASN A 98 7.35 -2.73 4.61
N LYS A 99 7.98 -2.77 3.43
CA LYS A 99 8.05 -1.63 2.50
C LYS A 99 7.21 -1.81 1.25
N GLY A 100 6.49 -2.94 1.16
CA GLY A 100 5.56 -3.38 0.12
C GLY A 100 4.80 -4.60 0.60
#